data_AF-A0A354Z5A1-F1
#
_entry.id   AF-A0A354Z5A1-F1
#
_cell.length_a   1.000
_cell.length_b   1.000
_cell.length_c   1.000
_cell.angle_alpha   90.00
_cell.angle_beta   90.00
_cell.angle_gamma   90.00
#
_symmetry.space_group_name_H-M   'P 1'
#
loop_
_entity.id
_entity.type
_entity.pdbx_description
1 polymer ?
#
loop_
_entity_poly.entity_id
_entity_poly.type
_entity_poly.pdbx_seq_one_letter_code
_entity_poly.pdbx_strand_id
1 'polypeptide(L)'
;AERRLSEAALAQVSLLVEDEPEASLAGVANWPDEVRNQPEWQHTRSWHYVNLPDLECRLDAARDCPDGQCIFGAITAQRAILADGSAAREDRTAALKFLV
;
A
#
# COMPACT_ATOMS: atom_id res chain seq x y z
N ALA A 1 -7.72 10.66 5.99
CA ALA A 1 -6.59 10.20 6.81
C ALA A 1 -5.64 11.35 7.15
N GLU A 2 -5.08 12.04 6.16
CA GLU A 2 -4.02 13.05 6.30
C GLU A 2 -4.22 14.11 7.40
N ARG A 3 -5.40 14.75 7.48
CA ARG A 3 -5.72 15.76 8.51
C ARG A 3 -5.70 15.26 9.97
N ARG A 4 -5.54 13.95 10.18
CA ARG A 4 -5.47 13.32 11.51
C ARG A 4 -4.06 12.82 11.85
N LEU A 5 -3.08 13.05 10.97
CA LEU A 5 -1.68 12.74 11.25
C LEU A 5 -1.14 13.67 12.33
N SER A 6 -0.20 13.16 13.14
CA SER A 6 0.64 14.02 13.96
C SER A 6 1.55 14.88 13.08
N GLU A 7 2.06 15.99 13.61
CA GLU A 7 2.99 16.86 12.87
C GLU A 7 4.22 16.09 12.36
N ALA A 8 4.77 15.20 13.19
CA ALA A 8 5.91 14.36 12.81
C ALA A 8 5.57 13.39 11.66
N ALA A 9 4.38 12.77 11.69
CA ALA A 9 3.94 11.88 10.62
C ALA A 9 3.67 12.65 9.32
N LEU A 10 3.04 13.83 9.42
CA LEU A 10 2.79 14.69 8.27
C LEU A 10 4.10 15.12 7.60
N ALA A 11 5.11 15.51 8.39
CA ALA A 11 6.43 15.86 7.86
C ALA A 11 7.09 14.70 7.09
N GLN A 12 6.99 13.48 7.60
CA GLN A 12 7.49 12.29 6.89
C GLN A 12 6.72 12.01 5.60
N VAL A 13 5.38 12.11 5.63
CA VAL A 13 4.55 11.96 4.43
C VAL A 13 4.96 12.99 3.39
N SER A 14 5.07 14.27 3.75
CA SER A 14 5.46 15.35 2.83
C SER A 14 6.81 15.08 2.16
N LEU A 15 7.81 14.56 2.89
CA LEU A 15 9.10 14.19 2.31
C LEU A 15 9.03 13.00 1.34
N LEU A 16 8.12 12.06 1.56
CA LEU A 16 7.98 10.88 0.69
C LEU A 16 7.23 11.18 -0.60
N VAL A 17 6.34 12.17 -0.61
CA VAL A 17 5.51 12.52 -1.77
C VAL A 17 5.86 13.87 -2.41
N GLU A 18 7.00 14.47 -2.05
CA GLU A 18 7.35 15.84 -2.52
C GLU A 18 7.52 15.94 -4.04
N ASP A 19 7.86 14.82 -4.70
CA ASP A 19 8.06 14.74 -6.15
C ASP A 19 6.76 14.39 -6.91
N GLU A 20 5.65 14.17 -6.21
CA GLU A 20 4.36 13.83 -6.82
C GLU A 20 3.66 15.11 -7.34
N PRO A 21 2.94 15.04 -8.47
CA PRO A 21 2.25 16.21 -9.03
C PRO A 21 1.29 16.88 -8.05
N GLU A 22 0.63 16.07 -7.22
CA GLU A 22 -0.12 16.51 -6.06
C GLU A 22 0.49 15.86 -4.82
N ALA A 23 1.36 16.59 -4.11
CA ALA A 23 2.09 16.14 -2.92
C ALA A 23 1.18 16.01 -1.67
N SER A 24 0.19 15.13 -1.74
CA SER A 24 -0.75 14.80 -0.66
C SER A 24 -1.08 13.31 -0.68
N LEU A 25 -1.60 12.77 0.43
CA LEU A 25 -2.14 11.40 0.44
C LEU A 25 -3.27 11.25 -0.61
N ALA A 26 -4.10 12.28 -0.81
CA ALA A 26 -5.17 12.22 -1.78
C ALA A 26 -4.64 12.14 -3.22
N GLY A 27 -3.57 12.87 -3.53
CA GLY A 27 -2.95 12.91 -4.84
C GLY A 27 -2.35 11.57 -5.28
N VAL A 28 -1.92 10.74 -4.31
CA VAL A 28 -1.31 9.44 -4.60
C VAL A 28 -2.23 8.23 -4.44
N ALA A 29 -3.44 8.41 -3.90
CA ALA A 29 -4.33 7.31 -3.52
C ALA A 29 -4.76 6.41 -4.71
N ASN A 30 -4.86 6.97 -5.92
CA ASN A 30 -5.27 6.22 -7.10
C ASN A 30 -4.11 5.52 -7.82
N TRP A 31 -2.87 5.88 -7.51
CA TRP A 31 -1.69 5.37 -8.20
C TRP A 31 -1.59 3.83 -8.22
N PRO A 32 -1.88 3.10 -7.12
CA PRO A 32 -1.86 1.63 -7.16
C PRO A 32 -2.76 1.04 -8.26
N ASP A 33 -3.94 1.62 -8.48
CA ASP A 33 -4.88 1.17 -9.51
C ASP A 33 -4.45 1.57 -10.93
N GLU A 34 -3.76 2.70 -11.08
CA GLU A 34 -3.18 3.15 -12.35
C GLU A 34 -2.04 2.24 -12.81
N VAL A 35 -1.22 1.73 -11.88
CA VAL A 35 -0.03 0.96 -12.22
C VAL A 35 -0.23 -0.54 -12.30
N ARG A 36 -1.24 -1.13 -11.62
CA ARG A 36 -1.43 -2.60 -11.52
C ARG A 36 -1.49 -3.38 -12.86
N ASN A 37 -1.68 -2.69 -13.98
CA ASN A 37 -1.68 -3.31 -15.32
C ASN A 37 -0.33 -3.24 -16.05
N GLN A 38 0.59 -2.39 -15.60
CA GLN A 38 1.93 -2.24 -16.14
C GLN A 38 2.79 -3.47 -15.79
N PRO A 39 3.60 -4.02 -16.72
CA PRO A 39 4.38 -5.25 -16.52
C PRO A 39 5.13 -5.34 -15.18
N GLU A 40 5.76 -4.25 -14.76
CA GLU A 40 6.51 -4.11 -13.52
C GLU A 40 5.63 -4.26 -12.25
N TRP A 41 4.35 -3.91 -12.33
CA TRP A 41 3.40 -3.87 -11.20
C TRP A 41 2.30 -4.93 -11.32
N GLN A 42 2.33 -5.82 -12.31
CA GLN A 42 1.28 -6.85 -12.47
C GLN A 42 1.13 -7.76 -11.25
N HIS A 43 2.21 -7.94 -10.50
CA HIS A 43 2.22 -8.75 -9.28
C HIS A 43 1.37 -8.15 -8.15
N THR A 44 1.04 -6.85 -8.19
CA THR A 44 0.26 -6.18 -7.14
C THR A 44 -1.25 -6.30 -7.33
N ARG A 45 -1.73 -6.85 -8.45
CA ARG A 45 -3.17 -6.92 -8.76
C ARG A 45 -4.00 -7.57 -7.66
N SER A 46 -3.50 -8.65 -7.07
CA SER A 46 -4.20 -9.37 -5.99
C SER A 46 -4.14 -8.64 -4.65
N TRP A 47 -3.26 -7.65 -4.51
CA TRP A 47 -3.14 -6.88 -3.27
C TRP A 47 -4.36 -6.00 -3.01
N HIS A 48 -5.23 -5.79 -3.99
CA HIS A 48 -6.42 -4.95 -3.85
C HIS A 48 -7.62 -5.67 -3.23
N TYR A 49 -7.55 -6.98 -3.01
CA TYR A 49 -8.69 -7.76 -2.53
C TYR A 49 -8.28 -9.02 -1.76
N VAL A 50 -9.29 -9.69 -1.24
CA VAL A 50 -9.25 -11.08 -0.79
C VAL A 50 -10.50 -11.76 -1.33
N ASN A 51 -10.36 -12.93 -1.92
CA ASN A 51 -11.50 -13.69 -2.41
C ASN A 51 -11.92 -14.71 -1.35
N LEU A 52 -13.14 -14.59 -0.86
CA LEU A 52 -13.73 -15.57 0.05
C LEU A 52 -14.58 -16.55 -0.77
N PRO A 53 -14.38 -17.87 -0.64
CA PRO A 53 -15.06 -18.87 -1.46
C PRO A 53 -16.51 -19.13 -1.04
N ASP A 54 -16.93 -18.66 0.14
CA ASP A 54 -18.24 -18.93 0.73
C ASP A 54 -18.93 -17.64 1.21
N LEU A 55 -20.24 -17.72 1.40
CA LEU A 55 -21.04 -16.66 2.03
C LEU A 55 -20.94 -16.70 3.56
N GLU A 56 -20.05 -17.52 4.13
CA GLU A 56 -19.91 -17.67 5.58
C GLU A 56 -19.12 -16.51 6.21
N CYS A 57 -18.65 -15.56 5.39
CA CYS A 57 -17.94 -14.35 5.83
C CYS A 57 -16.75 -14.67 6.75
N ARG A 58 -16.10 -15.82 6.55
CA ARG A 58 -14.99 -16.27 7.38
C ARG A 58 -13.69 -16.28 6.57
N LEU A 59 -12.73 -15.47 7.03
CA LEU A 59 -11.38 -15.45 6.50
C LEU A 59 -10.59 -16.65 7.02
N ASP A 60 -10.01 -17.41 6.11
CA ASP A 60 -8.95 -18.38 6.37
C ASP A 60 -7.71 -17.93 5.61
N ALA A 61 -6.73 -17.35 6.31
CA ALA A 61 -5.56 -16.75 5.66
C ALA A 61 -4.76 -17.75 4.82
N ALA A 62 -4.71 -19.04 5.21
CA ALA A 62 -3.97 -20.04 4.46
C ALA A 62 -4.64 -20.39 3.12
N ARG A 63 -5.97 -20.33 3.08
CA ARG A 63 -6.78 -20.58 1.87
C ARG A 63 -6.97 -19.33 1.02
N ASP A 64 -7.27 -18.20 1.67
CA ASP A 64 -7.79 -16.99 1.02
C ASP A 64 -6.68 -15.97 0.70
N CYS A 65 -5.50 -16.12 1.32
CA CYS A 65 -4.33 -15.25 1.11
C CYS A 65 -3.04 -16.07 0.90
N PRO A 66 -2.99 -16.95 -0.12
CA PRO A 66 -1.82 -17.77 -0.38
C PRO A 66 -0.59 -16.88 -0.62
N ASP A 67 0.54 -17.27 -0.01
CA ASP A 67 1.83 -16.56 -0.11
C ASP A 67 1.78 -15.05 0.24
N GLY A 68 0.77 -14.63 1.02
CA GLY A 68 0.56 -13.23 1.34
C GLY A 68 0.10 -12.37 0.16
N GLN A 69 -0.28 -12.97 -0.97
CA GLN A 69 -0.72 -12.27 -2.17
C GLN A 69 -2.20 -11.88 -2.09
N CYS A 70 -2.54 -11.08 -1.08
CA CYS A 70 -3.85 -10.47 -0.88
C CYS A 70 -3.70 -9.12 -0.15
N ILE A 71 -4.80 -8.39 0.04
CA ILE A 71 -4.79 -7.09 0.74
C ILE A 71 -4.15 -7.12 2.14
N PHE A 72 -4.39 -8.16 2.94
CA PHE A 72 -3.81 -8.25 4.29
C PHE A 72 -2.30 -8.46 4.28
N GLY A 73 -1.82 -9.32 3.37
CA GLY A 73 -0.38 -9.54 3.19
C GLY A 73 0.31 -8.30 2.64
N ALA A 74 -0.31 -7.61 1.68
CA ALA A 74 0.18 -6.35 1.14
C ALA A 74 0.28 -5.27 2.21
N ILE A 75 -0.77 -5.04 3.01
CA ILE A 75 -0.73 -4.08 4.13
C ILE A 75 0.42 -4.39 5.08
N THR A 76 0.60 -5.67 5.42
CA THR A 76 1.66 -6.10 6.34
C THR A 76 3.05 -5.83 5.76
N ALA A 77 3.28 -6.18 4.50
CA ALA A 77 4.55 -6.02 3.82
C ALA A 77 4.89 -4.54 3.59
N GLN A 78 3.96 -3.76 3.04
CA GLN A 78 4.19 -2.34 2.74
C GLN A 78 4.35 -1.51 4.01
N ARG A 79 3.64 -1.84 5.09
CA ARG A 79 3.87 -1.23 6.40
C ARG A 79 5.30 -1.48 6.91
N ALA A 80 5.83 -2.68 6.71
CA ALA A 80 7.19 -3.01 7.14
C ALA A 80 8.24 -2.20 6.35
N ILE A 81 8.06 -2.08 5.03
CA ILE A 81 8.94 -1.25 4.16
C ILE A 81 8.86 0.22 4.58
N LEU A 82 7.65 0.76 4.76
CA LEU A 82 7.47 2.17 5.14
C LEU A 82 8.12 2.50 6.49
N ALA A 83 8.08 1.56 7.44
CA ALA A 83 8.66 1.69 8.77
C ALA A 83 10.19 1.52 8.80
N ASP A 84 10.79 0.88 7.79
CA ASP A 84 12.23 0.69 7.69
C ASP A 84 12.92 2.00 7.26
N GLY A 85 13.55 2.69 8.22
CA GLY A 85 14.30 3.91 7.95
C GLY A 85 15.58 3.72 7.12
N SER A 86 16.01 2.47 6.89
CA SER A 86 17.17 2.15 6.05
C SER A 86 16.80 1.79 4.62
N ALA A 87 15.52 1.56 4.33
CA ALA A 87 15.03 1.31 2.97
C ALA A 87 15.18 2.56 2.08
N ALA A 88 15.31 2.34 0.77
CA ALA A 88 15.40 3.42 -0.20
C ALA A 88 14.14 4.30 -0.12
N ARG A 89 14.31 5.61 -0.38
CA ARG A 89 13.19 6.55 -0.32
C ARG A 89 12.09 6.15 -1.29
N GLU A 90 12.47 5.71 -2.49
CA GLU A 90 11.57 5.28 -3.56
C GLU A 90 10.71 4.08 -3.13
N ASP A 91 11.32 3.09 -2.45
CA ASP A 91 10.61 1.91 -1.93
C ASP A 91 9.62 2.33 -0.84
N ARG A 92 10.02 3.25 0.05
CA ARG A 92 9.16 3.79 1.12
C ARG A 92 8.03 4.64 0.55
N THR A 93 8.28 5.41 -0.51
CA THR A 93 7.26 6.16 -1.23
C THR A 93 6.25 5.21 -1.87
N ALA A 94 6.69 4.20 -2.62
CA ALA A 94 5.79 3.19 -3.19
C ALA A 94 4.96 2.50 -2.09
N ALA A 95 5.60 2.11 -0.98
CA ALA A 95 4.93 1.49 0.15
C ALA A 95 3.88 2.40 0.81
N LEU A 96 4.16 3.70 0.96
CA LEU A 96 3.16 4.67 1.40
C LEU A 96 1.98 4.71 0.44
N LYS A 97 2.24 4.80 -0.87
CA LYS A 97 1.19 4.90 -1.90
C LYS A 97 0.29 3.66 -1.94
N PHE A 98 0.83 2.47 -1.67
CA PHE A 98 0.02 1.23 -1.56
C PHE A 98 -0.82 1.14 -0.27
N LEU A 99 -0.51 1.91 0.77
CA LEU A 99 -1.25 1.89 2.05
C LEU A 99 -2.39 2.91 2.12
N VAL A 100 -2.44 3.86 1.18
CA VAL A 100 -3.41 4.96 1.14
C VAL A 100 -4.63 4.55 0.34
#